data_AF-A0A453GE88-F1
#
_entry.id   AF-A0A453GE88-F1
#
_cell.length_a   1.000
_cell.length_b   1.000
_cell.length_c   1.000
_cell.angle_alpha   90.00
_cell.angle_beta   90.00
_cell.angle_gamma   90.00
#
_symmetry.space_group_name_H-M   'P 1'
#
loop_
_entity.id
_entity.type
_entity.pdbx_description
1 polymer ?
#
loop_
_entity_poly.entity_id
_entity_poly.type
_entity_poly.pdbx_seq_one_letter_code
_entity_poly.pdbx_strand_id
1 'polypeptide(L)'
;MILGVLLTGKDPADLFFSGESGRGSLARWLRHMQHSGDMKEALDSSIVGEEVDEEEMVMAVRVAIVCLSELPADRPSSDELVAMLAQLHSF
;
A
#
# COMPACT_ATOMS: atom_id res chain seq x y z
N MET A 1 2.12 -7.45 -3.14
CA MET A 1 0.74 -7.60 -2.62
C MET A 1 0.73 -7.69 -1.10
N ILE A 2 1.52 -8.59 -0.49
CA ILE A 2 1.59 -8.78 0.98
C ILE A 2 1.75 -7.47 1.76
N LEU A 3 2.68 -6.59 1.37
CA LEU A 3 2.87 -5.30 2.04
C LEU A 3 1.58 -4.45 2.08
N GLY A 4 0.80 -4.43 1.00
CA GLY A 4 -0.48 -3.70 0.98
C GLY A 4 -1.54 -4.35 1.87
N VAL A 5 -1.54 -5.66 2.02
CA VAL A 5 -2.44 -6.36 2.96
C VAL A 5 -2.08 -6.01 4.41
N LEU A 6 -0.79 -6.07 4.75
CA LEU A 6 -0.30 -5.76 6.10
C LEU A 6 -0.63 -4.32 6.53
N LEU A 7 -0.51 -3.36 5.62
CA LEU A 7 -0.74 -1.94 5.93
C LEU A 7 -2.22 -1.57 6.00
N THR A 8 -3.11 -2.33 5.34
CA THR A 8 -4.52 -1.95 5.17
C THR A 8 -5.49 -2.86 5.92
N GLY A 9 -5.02 -4.01 6.38
CA GLY A 9 -5.83 -5.04 7.05
C GLY A 9 -6.83 -5.74 6.12
N LYS A 10 -6.83 -5.43 4.81
CA LYS A 10 -7.84 -5.92 3.87
C LYS A 10 -7.42 -7.20 3.19
N ASP A 11 -8.29 -8.21 3.24
CA ASP A 11 -8.14 -9.44 2.47
C ASP A 11 -8.30 -9.13 0.96
N PRO A 12 -7.33 -9.47 0.10
CA PRO A 12 -7.46 -9.25 -1.35
C PRO A 12 -8.68 -9.90 -2.00
N ALA A 13 -9.25 -10.95 -1.40
CA ALA A 13 -10.45 -11.65 -1.84
C ALA A 13 -11.75 -11.10 -1.23
N ASP A 14 -11.68 -10.05 -0.41
CA ASP A 14 -12.85 -9.40 0.18
C ASP A 14 -13.80 -8.86 -0.91
N LEU A 15 -15.10 -9.02 -0.66
CA LEU A 15 -16.18 -8.45 -1.47
C LEU A 15 -16.08 -6.92 -1.58
N PHE A 16 -15.41 -6.26 -0.62
CA PHE A 16 -15.02 -4.86 -0.69
C PHE A 16 -14.38 -4.49 -2.02
N PHE A 17 -13.58 -5.38 -2.63
CA PHE A 17 -12.92 -5.15 -3.92
C PHE A 17 -13.74 -5.62 -5.14
N SER A 18 -14.90 -6.25 -4.93
CA SER A 18 -15.73 -6.89 -5.97
C SER A 18 -16.96 -6.07 -6.41
N GLY A 19 -17.34 -5.02 -5.68
CA GLY A 19 -18.53 -4.17 -6.00
C GLY A 19 -18.22 -2.88 -6.78
N GLU A 20 -19.21 -2.04 -7.07
CA GLU A 20 -19.01 -0.74 -7.76
C GLU A 20 -18.08 0.23 -7.00
N SER A 21 -18.04 0.11 -5.67
CA SER A 21 -17.12 0.82 -4.77
C SER A 21 -15.72 0.17 -4.73
N GLY A 22 -15.65 -1.13 -5.04
CA GLY A 22 -14.47 -1.97 -5.09
C GLY A 22 -13.90 -1.99 -6.49
N ARG A 23 -12.93 -1.13 -6.78
CA ARG A 23 -12.37 -0.87 -8.12
C ARG A 23 -11.62 -2.07 -8.75
N GLY A 24 -12.02 -3.32 -8.51
CA GLY A 24 -11.58 -4.54 -9.18
C GLY A 24 -10.38 -5.24 -8.54
N SER A 25 -9.61 -4.55 -7.68
CA SER A 25 -8.51 -5.14 -6.91
C SER A 25 -7.99 -4.19 -5.83
N LEU A 26 -7.26 -4.74 -4.85
CA LEU A 26 -6.48 -3.97 -3.87
C LEU A 26 -5.55 -2.96 -4.56
N ALA A 27 -4.87 -3.36 -5.64
CA ALA A 27 -3.95 -2.49 -6.37
C ALA A 27 -4.65 -1.26 -7.00
N ARG A 28 -5.86 -1.45 -7.56
CA ARG A 28 -6.63 -0.34 -8.14
C ARG A 28 -7.22 0.57 -7.06
N TRP A 29 -7.63 0.00 -5.93
CA TRP A 29 -8.11 0.78 -4.79
C TRP A 29 -6.99 1.62 -4.16
N LEU A 30 -5.80 1.04 -3.90
CA LEU A 30 -4.65 1.78 -3.36
C LEU A 30 -4.20 2.93 -4.29
N ARG A 31 -4.16 2.69 -5.61
CA ARG A 31 -3.91 3.76 -6.58
C ARG A 31 -4.96 4.86 -6.49
N HIS A 32 -6.24 4.51 -6.33
CA HIS A 32 -7.27 5.52 -6.17
C HIS A 32 -7.06 6.38 -4.90
N MET A 33 -6.78 5.75 -3.76
CA MET A 33 -6.48 6.46 -2.51
C MET A 33 -5.26 7.39 -2.65
N GLN A 34 -4.22 6.95 -3.37
CA GLN A 34 -3.06 7.81 -3.66
C GLN A 34 -3.45 9.07 -4.46
N HIS A 35 -4.41 8.97 -5.38
CA HIS A 35 -4.84 10.12 -6.20
C HIS A 35 -5.89 10.99 -5.50
N SER A 36 -6.65 10.46 -4.53
CA SER A 36 -7.62 11.27 -3.76
C SER A 36 -6.92 12.15 -2.71
N GLY A 37 -5.73 11.74 -2.26
CA GLY A 37 -4.97 12.42 -1.21
C GLY A 37 -5.17 11.82 0.19
N ASP A 38 -6.06 10.84 0.32
CA ASP A 38 -6.51 10.30 1.62
C ASP A 38 -5.80 8.99 1.98
N MET A 39 -4.52 8.84 1.65
CA MET A 39 -3.79 7.58 1.86
C MET A 39 -3.79 7.09 3.31
N LYS A 40 -3.90 7.99 4.28
CA LYS A 40 -4.01 7.64 5.70
C LYS A 40 -5.26 6.82 6.01
N GLU A 41 -6.38 7.08 5.32
CA GLU A 41 -7.62 6.31 5.47
C GLU A 41 -7.50 4.87 4.95
N ALA A 42 -6.50 4.60 4.12
CA ALA A 42 -6.24 3.25 3.65
C ALA A 42 -5.62 2.37 4.74
N LEU A 43 -4.97 2.98 5.75
CA LEU A 43 -4.25 2.28 6.80
C LEU A 43 -5.20 1.53 7.73
N ASP A 44 -4.75 0.38 8.22
CA ASP A 44 -5.45 -0.39 9.23
C ASP A 44 -5.44 0.37 10.57
N SER A 45 -6.62 0.78 11.02
CA SER A 45 -6.78 1.55 12.26
C SER A 45 -6.37 0.79 13.53
N SER A 46 -6.18 -0.54 13.46
CA SER A 46 -5.69 -1.34 14.59
C SER A 46 -4.19 -1.19 14.83
N ILE A 47 -3.43 -0.71 13.84
CA ILE A 47 -1.97 -0.49 13.93
C ILE A 47 -1.58 0.99 13.85
N VAL A 48 -2.53 1.87 13.47
CA VAL A 48 -2.32 3.33 13.52
C VAL A 48 -2.28 3.80 14.98
N GLY A 49 -1.28 4.63 15.32
CA GLY A 49 -1.10 5.19 16.66
C GLY A 49 -0.22 4.35 17.60
N GLU A 50 0.39 3.27 17.08
CA GLU A 50 1.52 2.60 17.75
C GLU A 50 2.83 3.43 17.58
N GLU A 51 3.98 2.83 17.91
CA GLU A 51 5.31 3.49 17.84
C GLU A 51 5.79 3.83 16.41
N VAL A 52 5.00 3.51 15.38
CA VAL A 52 5.35 3.71 13.96
C VAL A 52 4.77 5.02 13.44
N ASP A 53 5.58 5.80 12.72
CA ASP A 53 5.13 7.03 12.07
C ASP A 53 4.14 6.72 10.93
N GLU A 54 2.95 7.32 10.99
CA GLU A 54 1.95 7.22 9.92
C GLU A 54 2.48 7.66 8.56
N GLU A 55 3.41 8.63 8.51
CA GLU A 55 4.02 9.07 7.26
C GLU A 55 4.91 7.97 6.66
N GLU A 56 5.66 7.24 7.49
CA GLU A 56 6.44 6.07 7.05
C GLU A 56 5.50 4.95 6.57
N MET A 57 4.38 4.73 7.25
CA MET A 57 3.36 3.77 6.82
C MET A 57 2.78 4.15 5.44
N VAL A 58 2.47 5.43 5.23
CA VAL A 58 2.00 5.93 3.92
C VAL A 58 3.08 5.74 2.86
N MET A 59 4.36 5.97 3.17
CA MET A 59 5.46 5.72 2.25
C MET A 59 5.58 4.22 1.93
N ALA A 60 5.39 3.33 2.90
CA ALA A 60 5.32 1.88 2.65
C ALA A 60 4.13 1.51 1.74
N VAL A 61 2.98 2.18 1.87
CA VAL A 61 1.84 2.01 0.93
C VAL A 61 2.24 2.42 -0.48
N ARG A 62 2.97 3.53 -0.66
CA ARG A 62 3.47 3.95 -1.97
C ARG A 62 4.42 2.90 -2.57
N VAL A 63 5.33 2.34 -1.77
CA VAL A 63 6.18 1.21 -2.20
C VAL A 63 5.33 0.03 -2.67
N ALA A 64 4.28 -0.33 -1.92
CA ALA A 64 3.36 -1.39 -2.30
C ALA A 64 2.65 -1.10 -3.64
N ILE A 65 2.28 0.16 -3.90
CA ILE A 65 1.64 0.57 -5.17
C ILE A 65 2.59 0.38 -6.35
N VAL A 66 3.85 0.81 -6.24
CA VAL A 66 4.84 0.64 -7.33
C VAL A 66 5.08 -0.85 -7.62
N CYS A 67 5.18 -1.68 -6.57
CA CYS A 67 5.29 -3.15 -6.73
C CYS A 67 4.08 -3.78 -7.44
N LEU A 68 2.93 -3.12 -7.39
CA LEU A 68 1.67 -3.58 -7.99
C LEU A 68 1.37 -2.89 -9.34
N SER A 69 2.37 -2.26 -9.98
CA SER A 69 2.16 -1.63 -11.29
C SER A 69 1.65 -2.64 -12.33
N GLU A 70 0.72 -2.20 -13.16
CA GLU A 70 0.24 -2.99 -14.31
C GLU A 70 1.33 -3.15 -15.37
N LEU A 71 2.23 -2.17 -15.47
CA LEU A 71 3.39 -2.21 -16.37
C LEU A 71 4.53 -2.95 -15.67
N PRO A 72 4.99 -4.11 -16.17
CA PRO A 72 6.07 -4.86 -15.54
C PRO A 72 7.37 -4.06 -15.42
N ALA A 73 7.63 -3.14 -16.36
CA ALA A 73 8.83 -2.31 -16.38
C ALA A 73 8.90 -1.28 -15.25
N ASP A 74 7.76 -0.94 -14.63
CA ASP A 74 7.71 0.01 -13.51
C ASP A 74 7.88 -0.67 -12.15
N ARG A 75 7.87 -2.01 -12.12
CA ARG A 75 8.01 -2.75 -10.86
C ARG A 75 9.49 -2.80 -10.48
N PRO A 76 9.84 -2.49 -9.22
CA PRO A 76 11.20 -2.61 -8.76
C PRO A 76 11.63 -4.07 -8.77
N SER A 77 12.91 -4.29 -9.01
CA SER A 77 13.59 -5.53 -8.65
C SER A 77 13.54 -5.76 -7.14
N SER A 78 13.81 -6.98 -6.69
CA SER A 78 13.85 -7.28 -5.26
C SER A 78 14.94 -6.49 -4.52
N ASP A 79 16.08 -6.23 -5.17
CA ASP A 79 17.18 -5.43 -4.58
C ASP A 79 16.77 -3.96 -4.42
N GLU A 80 16.11 -3.38 -5.42
CA GLU A 80 15.55 -2.02 -5.34
C GLU A 80 14.47 -1.94 -4.25
N LEU A 81 13.58 -2.94 -4.15
CA LEU A 81 12.55 -3.00 -3.13
C LEU A 81 13.14 -3.03 -1.71
N VAL A 82 14.20 -3.81 -1.48
CA VAL A 82 14.90 -3.83 -0.18
C VAL A 82 15.49 -2.46 0.12
N ALA A 83 16.13 -1.82 -0.85
CA ALA A 83 16.70 -0.48 -0.69
C ALA A 83 15.63 0.60 -0.42
N MET A 84 14.45 0.49 -1.05
CA MET A 84 13.31 1.37 -0.80
C MET A 84 12.78 1.21 0.63
N LEU A 85 12.60 -0.04 1.09
CA LEU A 85 12.09 -0.32 2.43
C LEU A 85 13.09 0.09 3.53
N ALA A 86 14.39 -0.08 3.30
CA ALA A 86 15.43 0.31 4.25
C ALA A 86 15.49 1.83 4.49
N GLN A 87 15.00 2.64 3.54
CA GLN A 87 14.91 4.11 3.70
C GLN A 87 13.73 4.56 4.57
N LEU A 88 12.77 3.68 4.86
CA LEU A 88 11.60 3.99 5.69
C LEU A 88 11.89 3.94 7.19
N HIS A 89 13.13 3.63 7.60
CA HIS A 89 13.53 3.51 9.00
C HIS A 89 14.88 4.20 9.19
N SER A 90 15.00 5.44 8.73
CA SER A 90 16.22 6.22 8.91
C SER A 90 16.30 6.79 10.33
N PHE A 91 17.03 6.07 11.18
CA PHE A 91 17.84 6.68 12.25
C PHE A 91 19.02 7.45 11.64
#